data_AF-A0A537WXW3-F1
#
_entry.id   AF-A0A537WXW3-F1
#
_cell.length_a   1.000
_cell.length_b   1.000
_cell.length_c   1.000
_cell.angle_alpha   90.00
_cell.angle_beta   90.00
_cell.angle_gamma   90.00
#
_symmetry.space_group_name_H-M   'P 1'
#
loop_
_entity.id
_entity.type
_entity.pdbx_description
1 polymer ?
#
loop_
_entity_poly.entity_id
_entity_poly.type
_entity_poly.pdbx_seq_one_letter_code
_entity_poly.pdbx_strand_id
1 'polypeptide(L)'
;MTARCGVPSILKFGRRHHEAPDIGCSCGIYASRSLDVTERPRPAWPPPCVVGTVALWGTVIEHELGWRGRWAYPARLGLVCSMCAWFEPGPGTPTAVHAFAGRFYALCDVHRGGIQVPDGRRTRPTGLDPRVLQARLLDAYAVDLVPIDSVRSLFRRRRTPEPPAYVPSIRVVPLEDDDR
;
A
#
# COMPACT_ATOMS: atom_id res chain seq x y z
N MET A 1 6.06 10.78 -10.79
CA MET A 1 4.64 11.08 -10.44
C MET A 1 4.49 12.58 -10.19
N THR A 2 3.33 13.17 -10.47
CA THR A 2 3.02 14.59 -10.20
C THR A 2 1.73 14.72 -9.40
N ALA A 3 1.74 15.60 -8.41
CA ALA A 3 0.58 15.95 -7.62
C ALA A 3 -0.42 16.74 -8.46
N ARG A 4 -1.71 16.52 -8.19
CA ARG A 4 -2.82 17.31 -8.71
C ARG A 4 -3.85 17.50 -7.60
N CYS A 5 -4.53 18.64 -7.59
CA CYS A 5 -5.65 18.85 -6.68
C CYS A 5 -6.84 18.01 -7.13
N GLY A 6 -7.25 17.04 -6.30
CA GLY A 6 -8.33 16.10 -6.58
C GLY A 6 -9.73 16.57 -6.16
N VAL A 7 -9.89 17.81 -5.68
CA VAL A 7 -11.20 18.34 -5.27
C VAL A 7 -12.13 18.35 -6.51
N PRO A 8 -13.30 17.67 -6.45
CA PRO A 8 -14.25 17.62 -7.57
C PRO A 8 -14.59 19.02 -8.07
N SER A 9 -14.70 19.18 -9.39
CA SER A 9 -14.99 20.49 -10.02
C SER A 9 -16.23 21.17 -9.47
N ILE A 10 -17.24 20.39 -9.04
CA ILE A 10 -18.50 20.89 -8.48
C ILE A 10 -18.34 21.56 -7.10
N LEU A 11 -17.30 21.17 -6.34
CA LEU A 11 -16.92 21.77 -5.05
C LEU A 11 -15.87 22.89 -5.22
N LYS A 12 -15.56 23.29 -6.46
CA LYS A 12 -14.64 24.40 -6.75
C LYS A 12 -15.33 25.78 -6.73
N PHE A 13 -16.64 25.87 -6.55
CA PHE A 13 -17.34 27.15 -6.33
C PHE A 13 -16.87 27.75 -4.98
N GLY A 14 -15.81 28.57 -5.05
CA GLY A 14 -15.20 29.26 -3.91
C GLY A 14 -13.74 28.91 -3.63
N ARG A 15 -13.16 27.86 -4.24
CA ARG A 15 -11.74 27.52 -4.09
C ARG A 15 -10.95 27.99 -5.31
N ARG A 16 -10.06 28.98 -5.10
CA ARG A 16 -9.15 29.49 -6.16
C ARG A 16 -8.35 28.32 -6.75
N HIS A 17 -8.13 28.36 -8.06
CA HIS A 17 -7.22 27.44 -8.72
C HIS A 17 -5.83 27.60 -8.08
N HIS A 18 -5.24 26.51 -7.63
CA HIS A 18 -3.93 26.51 -6.99
C HIS A 18 -3.09 25.35 -7.53
N GLU A 19 -1.78 25.52 -7.44
CA GLU A 19 -0.84 24.44 -7.75
C GLU A 19 -0.80 23.44 -6.59
N ALA A 20 -0.45 22.18 -6.88
CA ALA A 20 -0.32 21.16 -5.84
C ALA A 20 1.17 20.90 -5.55
N PRO A 21 1.58 20.79 -4.28
CA PRO A 21 0.81 21.02 -3.07
C PRO A 21 0.60 22.52 -2.80
N ASP A 22 -0.48 22.83 -2.08
CA ASP A 22 -0.77 24.16 -1.55
C ASP A 22 -0.91 24.07 -0.02
N ILE A 23 -0.49 25.12 0.69
CA ILE A 23 -0.48 25.17 2.15
C ILE A 23 -1.88 25.14 2.76
N GLY A 24 -2.88 25.71 2.08
CA GLY A 24 -4.29 25.75 2.49
C GLY A 24 -5.13 24.59 1.97
N CYS A 25 -4.51 23.59 1.32
CA CYS A 25 -5.18 22.42 0.75
C CYS A 25 -4.50 21.14 1.24
N SER A 26 -5.17 19.99 1.16
CA SER A 26 -4.61 18.65 1.44
C SER A 26 -4.04 17.94 0.21
N CYS A 27 -3.95 18.64 -0.94
CA CYS A 27 -3.37 18.06 -2.15
C CYS A 27 -1.85 17.83 -2.04
N GLY A 28 -1.30 16.92 -2.83
CA GLY A 28 0.13 16.59 -2.80
C GLY A 28 0.37 15.09 -2.80
N ILE A 29 1.61 14.69 -3.07
CA ILE A 29 2.06 13.31 -2.86
C ILE A 29 2.64 13.23 -1.45
N TYR A 30 2.01 12.41 -0.60
CA TYR A 30 2.40 12.26 0.79
C TYR A 30 3.58 11.28 0.94
N ALA A 31 4.53 11.63 1.79
CA ALA A 31 5.57 10.75 2.29
C ALA A 31 5.61 10.88 3.82
N SER A 32 5.60 9.76 4.55
CA SER A 32 5.68 9.77 6.00
C SER A 32 7.14 9.76 6.49
N ARG A 33 7.37 10.30 7.70
CA ARG A 33 8.67 10.17 8.39
C ARG A 33 8.99 8.74 8.76
N SER A 34 7.97 8.00 9.16
CA SER A 34 8.08 6.60 9.52
C SER A 34 6.76 5.90 9.27
N LEU A 35 6.85 4.59 9.04
CA LEU A 35 5.70 3.70 8.93
C LEU A 35 4.97 3.52 10.28
N ASP A 36 5.59 3.97 11.37
CA ASP A 36 5.12 3.87 12.74
C ASP A 36 4.28 5.07 13.20
N VAL A 37 4.46 6.24 12.59
CA VAL A 37 3.82 7.49 13.05
C VAL A 37 2.59 7.88 12.23
N THR A 38 2.38 7.23 11.09
CA THR A 38 1.26 7.55 10.20
C THR A 38 0.09 6.63 10.48
N GLU A 39 -1.04 7.21 10.91
CA GLU A 39 -2.33 6.55 10.77
C GLU A 39 -2.52 6.19 9.30
N ARG A 40 -2.50 4.90 9.00
CA ARG A 40 -2.64 4.43 7.62
C ARG A 40 -4.12 4.58 7.23
N PRO A 41 -4.46 5.47 6.27
CA PRO A 41 -5.82 5.50 5.75
C PRO A 41 -6.17 4.10 5.23
N ARG A 42 -7.44 3.69 5.33
CA ARG A 42 -7.86 2.40 4.75
C ARG A 42 -7.41 2.41 3.29
N PRO A 43 -6.58 1.45 2.87
CA PRO A 43 -6.23 1.40 1.48
C PRO A 43 -7.49 1.17 0.64
N ALA A 44 -7.50 1.73 -0.57
CA ALA A 44 -8.49 1.35 -1.56
C ALA A 44 -8.45 -0.17 -1.78
N TRP A 45 -9.58 -0.77 -2.14
CA TRP A 45 -9.65 -2.19 -2.42
C TRP A 45 -9.26 -2.50 -3.89
N PRO A 46 -8.48 -3.56 -4.18
CA PRO A 46 -7.72 -4.39 -3.24
C PRO A 46 -6.52 -3.62 -2.64
N PRO A 47 -6.09 -3.98 -1.42
CA PRO A 47 -5.04 -3.27 -0.70
C PRO A 47 -3.69 -3.33 -1.42
N PRO A 48 -2.92 -2.22 -1.44
CA PRO A 48 -1.66 -2.16 -2.16
C PRO A 48 -0.65 -3.12 -1.55
N CYS A 49 0.14 -3.76 -2.41
CA CYS A 49 1.18 -4.71 -2.00
C CYS A 49 2.59 -4.14 -2.12
N VAL A 50 2.73 -2.86 -2.47
CA VAL A 50 4.02 -2.19 -2.65
C VAL A 50 4.23 -1.17 -1.55
N VAL A 51 5.39 -1.23 -0.92
CA VAL A 51 5.84 -0.25 0.09
C VAL A 51 7.28 0.14 -0.20
N GLY A 52 7.72 1.26 0.38
CA GLY A 52 9.07 1.74 0.11
C GLY A 52 9.27 3.19 0.53
N THR A 53 10.34 3.78 0.02
CA THR A 53 10.67 5.19 0.20
C THR A 53 10.47 5.95 -1.11
N VAL A 54 10.28 7.25 -0.99
CA VAL A 54 10.10 8.14 -2.15
C VAL A 54 11.00 9.35 -2.01
N ALA A 55 11.55 9.81 -3.13
CA ALA A 55 12.15 11.13 -3.24
C ALA A 55 11.07 12.13 -3.65
N LEU A 56 10.97 13.25 -2.93
CA LEU A 56 10.06 14.35 -3.25
C LEU A 56 10.86 15.55 -3.78
N TRP A 57 10.31 16.29 -4.74
CA TRP A 57 10.93 17.52 -5.23
C TRP A 57 9.90 18.53 -5.76
N GLY A 58 10.41 19.72 -6.12
CA GLY A 58 9.62 20.90 -6.45
C GLY A 58 9.17 21.64 -5.20
N THR A 59 7.91 22.01 -5.15
CA THR A 59 7.30 22.47 -3.90
C THR A 59 7.14 21.26 -2.96
N VAL A 60 7.81 21.32 -1.81
CA VAL A 60 7.70 20.34 -0.74
C VAL A 60 7.25 21.05 0.52
N ILE A 61 6.14 20.59 1.11
CA ILE A 61 5.58 21.11 2.36
C ILE A 61 5.82 20.09 3.46
N GLU A 62 6.49 20.52 4.51
CA GLU A 62 6.70 19.70 5.71
C GLU A 62 5.50 19.80 6.66
N HIS A 63 5.19 18.67 7.30
CA HIS A 63 4.17 18.51 8.31
C HIS A 63 4.72 17.69 9.48
N GLU A 64 3.96 17.64 10.58
CA GLU A 64 4.34 16.89 11.79
C GLU A 64 4.69 15.43 11.49
N LEU A 65 3.89 14.75 10.66
CA LEU A 65 4.02 13.32 10.37
C LEU A 65 4.81 13.00 9.09
N GLY A 66 5.27 14.00 8.33
CA GLY A 66 5.89 13.77 7.03
C GLY A 66 5.93 14.99 6.12
N TRP A 67 5.85 14.74 4.82
CA TRP A 67 5.96 15.75 3.78
C TRP A 67 4.90 15.54 2.70
N ARG A 68 4.61 16.60 1.96
CA ARG A 68 3.84 16.57 0.71
C ARG A 68 4.64 17.20 -0.40
N GLY A 69 4.92 16.45 -1.46
CA GLY A 69 5.67 16.93 -2.61
C GLY A 69 4.79 17.21 -3.82
N ARG A 70 5.25 18.13 -4.67
CA ARG A 70 4.70 18.35 -6.02
C ARG A 70 5.00 17.18 -6.92
N TRP A 71 6.23 16.68 -6.88
CA TRP A 71 6.65 15.52 -7.62
C TRP A 71 7.22 14.46 -6.69
N ALA A 72 7.14 13.22 -7.16
CA ALA A 72 7.73 12.08 -6.47
C ALA A 72 8.24 11.02 -7.44
N TYR A 73 9.28 10.32 -7.02
CA TYR A 73 9.82 9.13 -7.65
C TYR A 73 10.09 8.11 -6.55
N PRO A 74 9.83 6.81 -6.78
CA PRO A 74 10.26 5.79 -5.84
C PRO A 74 11.77 5.86 -5.66
N ALA A 75 12.26 5.70 -4.44
CA ALA A 75 13.69 5.60 -4.17
C ALA A 75 14.09 4.16 -3.84
N ARG A 76 13.22 3.44 -3.13
CA ARG A 76 13.32 2.00 -2.88
C ARG A 76 11.93 1.40 -2.82
N LEU A 77 11.75 0.17 -3.30
CA LEU A 77 10.46 -0.51 -3.32
C LEU A 77 10.55 -1.96 -2.84
N GLY A 78 9.45 -2.48 -2.31
CA GLY A 78 9.32 -3.87 -1.86
C GLY A 78 7.89 -4.34 -1.94
N LEU A 79 7.70 -5.58 -2.40
CA LEU A 79 6.45 -6.30 -2.26
C LEU A 79 6.29 -6.78 -0.82
N VAL A 80 5.09 -6.62 -0.31
CA VAL A 80 4.68 -7.09 1.02
C VAL A 80 3.34 -7.77 0.94
N CYS A 81 3.07 -8.65 1.89
CA CYS A 81 1.75 -9.21 2.06
C CYS A 81 0.78 -8.07 2.40
N SER A 82 -0.20 -7.83 1.53
CA SER A 82 -1.16 -6.75 1.72
C SER A 82 -1.95 -6.92 3.03
N MET A 83 -2.23 -8.15 3.45
CA MET A 83 -2.93 -8.37 4.73
C MET A 83 -2.08 -7.99 5.92
N CYS A 84 -0.83 -8.45 5.94
CA CYS A 84 0.16 -8.09 6.96
C CYS A 84 0.35 -6.58 7.08
N ALA A 85 0.40 -5.87 5.95
CA ALA A 85 0.67 -4.44 5.94
C ALA A 85 -0.51 -3.56 6.40
N TRP A 86 -1.76 -4.03 6.26
CA TRP A 86 -2.93 -3.15 6.37
C TRP A 86 -4.04 -3.62 7.30
N PHE A 87 -4.12 -4.91 7.65
CA PHE A 87 -5.29 -5.46 8.36
C PHE A 87 -4.93 -6.26 9.60
N GLU A 88 -4.05 -7.24 9.47
CA GLU A 88 -3.76 -8.19 10.56
C GLU A 88 -2.30 -8.62 10.52
N PRO A 89 -1.68 -8.89 11.68
CA PRO A 89 -0.27 -9.22 11.73
C PRO A 89 0.06 -10.57 11.06
N GLY A 90 1.29 -10.72 10.58
CA GLY A 90 1.77 -11.98 10.00
C GLY A 90 3.20 -11.90 9.46
N PRO A 91 3.65 -12.88 8.66
CA PRO A 91 5.02 -12.98 8.16
C PRO A 91 5.47 -11.80 7.27
N GLY A 92 4.54 -11.19 6.52
CA GLY A 92 4.83 -10.03 5.67
C GLY A 92 5.47 -10.34 4.32
N THR A 93 6.19 -11.45 4.19
CA THR A 93 6.85 -11.86 2.93
C THR A 93 5.87 -12.54 1.98
N PRO A 94 5.68 -12.06 0.74
CA PRO A 94 4.75 -12.70 -0.20
C PRO A 94 5.24 -14.04 -0.75
N THR A 95 4.31 -14.98 -0.91
CA THR A 95 4.48 -16.29 -1.56
C THR A 95 3.49 -16.51 -2.71
N ALA A 96 2.44 -15.71 -2.80
CA ALA A 96 1.46 -15.75 -3.90
C ALA A 96 1.08 -14.34 -4.39
N VAL A 97 0.81 -14.23 -5.69
CA VAL A 97 0.23 -13.02 -6.30
C VAL A 97 -1.19 -13.33 -6.73
N HIS A 98 -2.12 -12.45 -6.36
CA HIS A 98 -3.51 -12.48 -6.79
C HIS A 98 -3.82 -11.21 -7.60
N ALA A 99 -4.88 -11.27 -8.40
CA ALA A 99 -5.39 -10.11 -9.11
C ALA A 99 -6.89 -9.92 -8.84
N PHE A 100 -7.30 -8.67 -8.64
CA PHE A 100 -8.70 -8.30 -8.54
C PHE A 100 -8.92 -6.90 -9.11
N ALA A 101 -9.96 -6.74 -9.92
CA ALA A 101 -10.30 -5.46 -10.57
C ALA A 101 -9.08 -4.79 -11.25
N GLY A 102 -8.28 -5.57 -11.98
CA GLY A 102 -7.09 -5.09 -12.71
C GLY A 102 -5.89 -4.70 -11.83
N ARG A 103 -5.92 -4.98 -10.52
CA ARG A 103 -4.84 -4.68 -9.59
C ARG A 103 -4.25 -5.96 -9.00
N PHE A 104 -2.92 -6.00 -8.91
CA PHE A 104 -2.21 -7.04 -8.18
C PHE A 104 -2.15 -6.75 -6.69
N TYR A 105 -2.21 -7.82 -5.91
CA TYR A 105 -1.85 -7.80 -4.50
C TYR A 105 -1.16 -9.11 -4.14
N ALA A 106 -0.25 -9.03 -3.19
CA ALA A 106 0.64 -10.13 -2.84
C ALA A 106 0.28 -10.63 -1.44
N LEU A 107 0.37 -11.93 -1.23
CA LEU A 107 -0.05 -12.61 0.00
C LEU A 107 1.06 -13.53 0.48
N CYS A 108 1.30 -13.59 1.78
CA CYS A 108 2.15 -14.61 2.38
C CYS A 108 1.40 -15.95 2.45
N ASP A 109 2.11 -17.01 2.85
CA ASP A 109 1.60 -18.36 3.11
C ASP A 109 0.36 -18.37 4.02
N VAL A 110 0.40 -17.63 5.13
CA VAL A 110 -0.72 -17.48 6.07
C VAL A 110 -1.94 -16.85 5.40
N HIS A 111 -1.76 -15.93 4.45
CA HIS A 111 -2.84 -15.19 3.80
C HIS A 111 -3.15 -15.67 2.37
N ARG A 112 -2.54 -16.78 1.91
CA ARG A 112 -2.59 -17.25 0.52
C ARG A 112 -3.98 -17.70 0.05
N GLY A 113 -4.94 -17.83 0.98
CA GLY A 113 -6.32 -18.21 0.69
C GLY A 113 -7.08 -17.22 -0.19
N GLY A 114 -6.50 -16.04 -0.45
CA GLY A 114 -7.10 -15.02 -1.29
C GLY A 114 -8.30 -14.34 -0.64
N ILE A 115 -8.69 -13.23 -1.22
CA ILE A 115 -9.82 -12.41 -0.81
C ILE A 115 -11.14 -13.06 -1.24
N GLN A 116 -12.11 -13.11 -0.34
CA GLN A 116 -13.52 -13.41 -0.66
C GLN A 116 -14.18 -12.17 -1.28
N VAL A 117 -14.85 -12.28 -2.41
CA VAL A 117 -15.58 -11.18 -3.05
C VAL A 117 -17.08 -11.23 -2.66
N PRO A 118 -17.88 -10.17 -2.91
CA PRO A 118 -19.27 -10.09 -2.41
C PRO A 118 -20.16 -11.28 -2.81
N ASP A 119 -19.90 -11.88 -3.96
CA ASP A 119 -20.61 -13.06 -4.46
C ASP A 119 -20.17 -14.40 -3.81
N GLY A 120 -19.31 -14.34 -2.79
CA GLY A 120 -18.83 -15.51 -2.03
C GLY A 120 -17.66 -16.24 -2.66
N ARG A 121 -17.32 -15.98 -3.93
CA ARG A 121 -16.12 -16.58 -4.55
C ARG A 121 -14.85 -16.02 -3.92
N ARG A 122 -13.75 -16.76 -4.06
CA ARG A 122 -12.42 -16.26 -3.71
C ARG A 122 -11.63 -15.98 -4.97
N THR A 123 -10.91 -14.87 -4.92
CA THR A 123 -9.82 -14.58 -5.85
C THR A 123 -8.81 -15.71 -5.84
N ARG A 124 -8.27 -16.03 -7.01
CA ARG A 124 -7.29 -17.11 -7.18
C ARG A 124 -5.90 -16.54 -7.44
N PRO A 125 -4.84 -17.29 -7.11
CA PRO A 125 -3.49 -16.95 -7.52
C PRO A 125 -3.43 -16.79 -9.05
N THR A 126 -2.63 -15.85 -9.51
CA THR A 126 -2.41 -15.62 -10.94
C THR A 126 -1.40 -16.60 -11.54
N GLY A 127 -0.69 -17.37 -10.70
CA GLY A 127 0.47 -18.17 -11.09
C GLY A 127 1.75 -17.36 -11.26
N LEU A 128 1.70 -16.02 -11.10
CA LEU A 128 2.89 -15.18 -11.14
C LEU A 128 3.70 -15.34 -9.85
N ASP A 129 4.98 -15.69 -9.99
CA ASP A 129 5.92 -15.72 -8.87
C ASP A 129 6.12 -14.29 -8.31
N PRO A 130 5.91 -14.07 -6.99
CA PRO A 130 6.17 -12.79 -6.35
C PRO A 130 7.59 -12.26 -6.58
N ARG A 131 8.61 -13.12 -6.69
CA ARG A 131 10.01 -12.70 -6.95
C ARG A 131 10.15 -12.11 -8.34
N VAL A 132 9.47 -12.67 -9.33
CA VAL A 132 9.44 -12.14 -10.69
C VAL A 132 8.69 -10.81 -10.72
N LEU A 133 7.56 -10.69 -10.02
CA LEU A 133 6.84 -9.41 -9.91
C LEU A 133 7.69 -8.34 -9.21
N GLN A 134 8.40 -8.70 -8.14
CA GLN A 134 9.34 -7.84 -7.42
C GLN A 134 10.44 -7.35 -8.38
N ALA A 135 11.09 -8.25 -9.12
CA ALA A 135 12.15 -7.88 -10.05
C ALA A 135 11.64 -6.92 -11.14
N ARG A 136 10.48 -7.20 -11.73
CA ARG A 136 9.83 -6.30 -12.72
C ARG A 136 9.50 -4.93 -12.14
N LEU A 137 9.06 -4.87 -10.88
CA LEU A 137 8.78 -3.62 -10.20
C LEU A 137 10.05 -2.78 -10.02
N LEU A 138 11.14 -3.41 -9.56
CA LEU A 138 12.41 -2.73 -9.34
C LEU A 138 13.01 -2.25 -10.67
N ASP A 139 12.96 -3.08 -11.70
CA ASP A 139 13.42 -2.76 -13.06
C ASP A 139 12.65 -1.58 -13.68
N ALA A 140 11.31 -1.63 -13.63
CA ALA A 140 10.45 -0.59 -14.21
C ALA A 140 10.69 0.81 -13.61
N TYR A 141 11.13 0.88 -12.36
CA TYR A 141 11.46 2.14 -11.67
C TYR A 141 12.97 2.35 -11.49
N ALA A 142 13.83 1.46 -11.98
CA ALA A 142 15.27 1.52 -11.77
C ALA A 142 15.66 1.84 -10.30
N VAL A 143 15.07 1.11 -9.34
CA VAL A 143 15.29 1.30 -7.90
C VAL A 143 15.74 0.02 -7.21
N ASP A 144 16.33 0.19 -6.04
CA ASP A 144 16.70 -0.92 -5.18
C ASP A 144 15.52 -1.49 -4.38
N LEU A 145 15.71 -2.72 -3.91
CA LEU A 145 14.86 -3.34 -2.90
C LEU A 145 14.91 -2.52 -1.59
N VAL A 146 13.75 -2.28 -0.98
CA VAL A 146 13.67 -1.75 0.38
C VAL A 146 14.16 -2.79 1.40
N PRO A 147 15.05 -2.46 2.34
CA PRO A 147 15.45 -3.39 3.39
C PRO A 147 14.25 -3.86 4.22
N ILE A 148 14.18 -5.17 4.48
CA ILE A 148 13.01 -5.76 5.17
C ILE A 148 12.80 -5.18 6.57
N ASP A 149 13.87 -4.86 7.29
CA ASP A 149 13.79 -4.27 8.63
C ASP A 149 13.18 -2.87 8.61
N SER A 150 13.33 -2.11 7.52
CA SER A 150 12.70 -0.80 7.35
C SER A 150 11.17 -0.88 7.22
N VAL A 151 10.63 -2.06 6.89
CA VAL A 151 9.20 -2.28 6.69
C VAL A 151 8.59 -3.27 7.70
N ARG A 152 9.39 -3.84 8.60
CA ARG A 152 8.96 -4.89 9.53
C ARG A 152 7.88 -4.45 10.50
N SER A 153 7.86 -3.17 10.87
CA SER A 153 6.82 -2.60 11.74
C SER A 153 5.43 -2.58 11.08
N LEU A 154 5.36 -2.71 9.75
CA LEU A 154 4.09 -2.87 9.04
C LEU A 154 3.36 -4.13 9.47
N PHE A 155 4.09 -5.25 9.66
CA PHE A 155 3.53 -6.59 9.79
C PHE A 155 3.13 -6.96 11.22
N ARG A 156 3.42 -6.10 12.20
CA ARG A 156 3.17 -6.35 13.63
C ARG A 156 2.04 -5.52 14.22
N ARG A 157 1.61 -4.46 13.53
CA ARG A 157 0.64 -3.50 14.06
C ARG A 157 -0.80 -3.93 13.73
N ARG A 158 -1.63 -4.05 14.76
CA ARG A 158 -3.09 -4.06 14.58
C ARG A 158 -3.55 -2.64 14.22
N ARG A 159 -4.43 -2.53 13.23
CA ARG A 159 -5.09 -1.26 12.90
C ARG A 159 -6.14 -0.93 13.98
N THR A 160 -6.27 0.34 14.37
CA THR A 160 -7.36 0.83 15.23
C THR A 160 -8.73 0.58 14.56
N PRO A 161 -9.75 0.09 15.29
CA PRO A 161 -11.02 -0.28 14.67
C PRO A 161 -11.96 0.92 14.48
N GLU A 162 -12.67 0.92 13.35
CA GLU A 162 -14.10 1.29 13.30
C GLU A 162 -14.79 0.48 12.16
N PRO A 163 -15.98 -0.16 12.37
CA PRO A 163 -16.63 -1.06 11.39
C PRO A 163 -17.97 -0.51 10.79
N PRO A 164 -18.65 -1.19 9.84
CA PRO A 164 -18.28 -1.51 8.45
C PRO A 164 -19.15 -0.74 7.41
N ALA A 165 -18.85 -0.81 6.10
CA ALA A 165 -19.59 -1.73 5.24
C ALA A 165 -18.65 -2.55 4.32
N TYR A 166 -18.83 -3.87 4.40
CA TYR A 166 -18.13 -4.95 3.69
C TYR A 166 -16.60 -4.99 3.83
N VAL A 167 -16.13 -5.77 4.81
CA VAL A 167 -14.75 -6.27 4.85
C VAL A 167 -14.76 -7.67 4.24
N PRO A 168 -14.27 -7.86 3.02
CA PRO A 168 -14.12 -9.20 2.48
C PRO A 168 -13.21 -10.05 3.37
N SER A 169 -13.73 -11.18 3.86
CA SER A 169 -13.01 -12.05 4.80
C SER A 169 -11.89 -12.80 4.08
N ILE A 170 -10.64 -12.46 4.36
CA ILE A 170 -9.52 -13.34 4.01
C ILE A 170 -9.51 -14.54 4.95
N ARG A 171 -9.14 -15.71 4.44
CA ARG A 171 -8.95 -16.90 5.28
C ARG A 171 -7.46 -17.00 5.59
N VAL A 172 -7.14 -16.99 6.87
CA VAL A 172 -5.85 -17.43 7.39
C VAL A 172 -5.74 -18.93 7.11
N VAL A 173 -4.75 -19.34 6.33
CA VAL A 173 -4.41 -20.74 6.11
C VAL A 173 -3.42 -21.13 7.21
N PRO A 174 -3.71 -22.15 8.04
CA PRO A 174 -2.73 -22.69 8.96
C PRO A 174 -1.46 -23.08 8.21
N LEU A 175 -0.30 -22.72 8.75
CA LEU A 175 0.95 -23.32 8.29
C LEU A 175 0.94 -24.76 8.81
N GLU A 176 1.20 -25.73 7.93
CA GLU A 176 1.49 -27.09 8.37
C GLU A 176 2.86 -26.99 9.06
N ASP A 177 2.89 -27.23 10.37
CA ASP A 177 4.16 -27.39 11.10
C ASP A 177 4.83 -28.64 10.53
N ASP A 178 5.89 -28.45 9.77
CA ASP A 178 6.74 -29.53 9.27
C ASP A 178 7.54 -30.04 10.48
N ASP A 179 6.97 -31.00 11.21
CA ASP A 179 7.62 -31.73 12.31
C ASP A 179 8.93 -32.36 11.78
N ARG A 180 10.07 -31.87 12.27
CA ARG A 180 11.37 -32.56 12.26
C ARG A 180 11.77 -32.94 13.66
#